data_AF-A0A2N0R8Y0-F1
#
_entry.id   AF-A0A2N0R8Y0-F1
#
_cell.length_a   1.000
_cell.length_b   1.000
_cell.length_c   1.000
_cell.angle_alpha   90.00
_cell.angle_beta   90.00
_cell.angle_gamma   90.00
#
_symmetry.space_group_name_H-M   'P 1'
#
loop_
_entity.id
_entity.type
_entity.pdbx_description
1 polymer ?
#
loop_
_entity_poly.entity_id
_entity_poly.type
_entity_poly.pdbx_seq_one_letter_code
_entity_poly.pdbx_strand_id
1 'polypeptide(L)'
;SIILQNLGQILPFKLEYLNLGLAANGSDLEVFLKNSQNTYIKKLLIRNKVKSANNDDILPYIKEYIMKKKKVKYLAILELFHRKSEDLYSLKDRVKEFQLHDIQVLYYYDLVIDIYDFIKETY
;
A
#
# COMPACT_ATOMS: atom_id res chain seq x y z
N SER A 1 -9.38 9.51 -9.28
CA SER A 1 -8.09 9.77 -9.93
C SER A 1 -7.98 8.88 -11.14
N ILE A 2 -8.13 9.45 -12.34
CA ILE A 2 -8.07 8.72 -13.61
C ILE A 2 -6.69 8.04 -13.77
N ILE A 3 -5.62 8.70 -13.32
CA ILE A 3 -4.26 8.15 -13.36
C ILE A 3 -4.16 6.87 -12.53
N LEU A 4 -4.69 6.86 -11.30
CA LEU A 4 -4.63 5.68 -10.43
C LEU A 4 -5.46 4.52 -11.01
N GLN A 5 -6.62 4.81 -11.58
CA GLN A 5 -7.47 3.80 -12.20
C GLN A 5 -6.82 3.17 -13.44
N ASN A 6 -6.20 3.99 -14.29
CA ASN A 6 -5.47 3.53 -15.49
C ASN A 6 -4.22 2.73 -15.12
N LEU A 7 -3.49 3.15 -14.08
CA LEU A 7 -2.33 2.40 -13.59
C LEU A 7 -2.70 0.96 -13.25
N GLY A 8 -3.84 0.74 -12.60
CA GLY A 8 -4.31 -0.60 -12.24
C GLY A 8 -4.48 -1.52 -13.45
N GLN A 9 -4.90 -0.98 -14.60
CA GLN A 9 -5.16 -1.77 -15.82
C GLN A 9 -3.89 -2.22 -16.54
N ILE A 10 -2.78 -1.50 -16.36
CA ILE A 10 -1.53 -1.72 -17.09
C ILE A 10 -0.46 -2.43 -16.26
N LEU A 11 -0.74 -2.77 -14.99
CA LEU A 11 0.24 -3.48 -14.17
C LEU A 11 0.55 -4.86 -14.77
N PRO A 12 1.83 -5.27 -14.81
CA PRO A 12 2.21 -6.61 -15.24
C PRO A 12 1.74 -7.65 -14.21
N PHE A 13 1.70 -8.92 -14.60
CA PHE A 13 1.27 -10.01 -13.71
C PHE A 13 2.07 -10.10 -12.40
N LYS A 14 3.35 -9.68 -12.42
CA LYS A 14 4.22 -9.70 -11.25
C LYS A 14 5.03 -8.40 -11.17
N LEU A 15 5.04 -7.80 -9.99
CA LEU A 15 5.85 -6.64 -9.64
C LEU A 15 6.70 -6.95 -8.40
N GLU A 16 7.95 -6.53 -8.43
CA GLU A 16 8.85 -6.64 -7.27
C GLU A 16 8.53 -5.56 -6.23
N TYR A 17 8.18 -4.36 -6.68
CA TYR A 17 7.98 -3.19 -5.84
C TYR A 17 6.94 -2.23 -6.43
N LEU A 18 6.05 -1.73 -5.59
CA LEU A 18 5.14 -0.63 -5.91
C LEU A 18 4.98 0.27 -4.68
N ASN A 19 5.28 1.56 -4.82
CA ASN A 19 5.07 2.56 -3.77
C ASN A 19 4.10 3.64 -4.26
N LEU A 20 2.97 3.78 -3.58
CA LEU A 20 1.89 4.71 -3.94
C LEU A 20 1.81 5.83 -2.92
N GLY A 21 2.00 7.07 -3.38
CA GLY A 21 1.67 8.28 -2.63
C GLY A 21 0.24 8.72 -2.96
N LEU A 22 -0.67 8.56 -2.01
CA LEU A 22 -2.08 8.83 -2.19
C LEU A 22 -2.54 10.03 -1.34
N ALA A 23 -3.40 10.86 -1.91
CA ALA A 23 -4.28 11.77 -1.16
C ALA A 23 -5.73 11.42 -1.48
N ALA A 24 -5.98 10.10 -1.50
CA ALA A 24 -7.11 9.49 -2.18
C ALA A 24 -8.32 9.39 -1.26
N ASN A 25 -9.50 9.47 -1.89
CA ASN A 25 -10.71 8.90 -1.32
C ASN A 25 -10.60 7.36 -1.40
N GLY A 26 -11.22 6.63 -0.47
CA GLY A 26 -11.18 5.16 -0.49
C GLY A 26 -11.70 4.54 -1.81
N SER A 27 -12.62 5.23 -2.49
CA SER A 27 -13.23 4.78 -3.75
C SER A 27 -12.23 4.69 -4.91
N ASP A 28 -11.30 5.63 -5.06
CA ASP A 28 -10.28 5.56 -6.12
C ASP A 28 -9.32 4.38 -5.91
N LEU A 29 -8.94 4.14 -4.65
CA LEU A 29 -8.12 2.99 -4.30
C LEU A 29 -8.86 1.68 -4.61
N GLU A 30 -10.13 1.60 -4.26
CA GLU A 30 -10.95 0.42 -4.56
C GLU A 30 -10.97 0.11 -6.07
N VAL A 31 -11.21 1.12 -6.92
CA VAL A 31 -11.23 0.93 -8.37
C VAL A 31 -9.86 0.47 -8.88
N PHE A 32 -8.77 1.05 -8.40
CA PHE A 32 -7.41 0.59 -8.73
C PHE A 32 -7.18 -0.87 -8.34
N LEU A 33 -7.56 -1.25 -7.12
CA LEU A 33 -7.39 -2.61 -6.62
C LEU A 33 -8.21 -3.62 -7.43
N LYS A 34 -9.42 -3.26 -7.88
CA LYS A 34 -10.21 -4.05 -8.82
C LYS A 34 -9.51 -4.17 -10.18
N ASN A 35 -9.06 -3.06 -10.74
CA ASN A 35 -8.40 -3.00 -12.05
C ASN A 35 -7.06 -3.72 -12.08
N SER A 36 -6.36 -3.84 -10.95
CA SER A 36 -5.09 -4.58 -10.83
C SER A 36 -5.21 -6.11 -11.04
N GLN A 37 -6.43 -6.62 -11.29
CA GLN A 37 -6.73 -8.01 -11.65
C GLN A 37 -6.01 -9.05 -10.78
N ASN A 38 -5.02 -9.76 -11.33
CA ASN A 38 -4.26 -10.83 -10.69
C ASN A 38 -2.79 -10.45 -10.46
N THR A 39 -2.47 -9.15 -10.55
CA THR A 39 -1.11 -8.67 -10.32
C THR A 39 -0.67 -9.05 -8.91
N TYR A 40 0.41 -9.81 -8.84
CA TYR A 40 1.13 -10.06 -7.60
C TYR A 40 2.19 -8.98 -7.39
N ILE A 41 2.20 -8.36 -6.22
CA ILE A 41 3.15 -7.30 -5.86
C ILE A 41 3.94 -7.78 -4.65
N LYS A 42 5.22 -8.07 -4.80
CA LYS A 42 6.03 -8.59 -3.69
C LYS A 42 6.11 -7.57 -2.54
N LYS A 43 6.41 -6.31 -2.83
CA LYS A 43 6.45 -5.20 -1.85
C LYS A 43 5.45 -4.11 -2.26
N LEU A 44 4.39 -3.94 -1.49
CA LEU A 44 3.41 -2.87 -1.67
C LEU A 44 3.54 -1.86 -0.54
N LEU A 45 3.83 -0.61 -0.90
CA LEU A 45 3.91 0.52 0.01
C LEU A 45 2.81 1.52 -0.33
N ILE A 46 2.11 2.01 0.69
CA ILE A 46 1.09 3.04 0.52
C ILE A 46 1.33 4.14 1.55
N ARG A 47 1.57 5.35 1.08
CA ARG A 47 1.57 6.57 1.90
C ARG A 47 0.26 7.29 1.66
N ASN A 48 -0.68 7.17 2.58
CA ASN A 48 -2.03 7.71 2.47
C ASN A 48 -2.16 9.03 3.24
N LYS A 49 -2.52 10.11 2.57
CA LYS A 49 -2.88 11.39 3.21
C LYS A 49 -4.39 11.44 3.44
N VAL A 50 -4.78 11.20 4.69
CA VAL A 50 -6.16 11.22 5.18
C VAL A 50 -6.64 12.66 5.31
N LYS A 51 -7.77 13.00 4.69
CA LYS A 51 -8.35 14.37 4.74
C LYS A 51 -9.34 14.51 5.88
N SER A 52 -10.06 13.42 6.23
CA SER A 52 -11.03 13.40 7.32
C SER A 52 -11.09 12.03 7.99
N ALA A 53 -11.39 12.00 9.30
CA ALA A 53 -11.39 10.78 10.10
C ALA A 53 -12.48 9.76 9.72
N ASN A 54 -13.49 10.16 8.93
CA ASN A 54 -14.73 9.38 8.80
C ASN A 54 -14.94 8.72 7.43
N ASN A 55 -14.09 8.95 6.42
CA ASN A 55 -14.36 8.45 5.07
C ASN A 55 -13.13 8.09 4.20
N ASP A 56 -11.94 8.11 4.79
CA ASP A 56 -10.68 7.93 4.07
C ASP A 56 -9.87 6.69 4.56
N ASP A 57 -10.47 5.83 5.38
CA ASP A 57 -9.82 4.58 5.81
C ASP A 57 -9.69 3.62 4.63
N ILE A 58 -8.46 3.33 4.25
CA ILE A 58 -8.14 2.46 3.13
C ILE A 58 -8.09 0.97 3.52
N LEU A 59 -7.99 0.65 4.81
CA LEU A 59 -7.74 -0.71 5.28
C LEU A 59 -8.84 -1.70 4.90
N PRO A 60 -10.15 -1.37 4.91
CA PRO A 60 -11.18 -2.28 4.44
C PRO A 60 -10.92 -2.78 3.00
N TYR A 61 -10.50 -1.88 2.11
CA TYR A 61 -10.19 -2.22 0.72
C TYR A 61 -8.91 -3.05 0.59
N ILE A 62 -7.88 -2.74 1.40
CA ILE A 62 -6.65 -3.54 1.44
C ILE A 62 -6.97 -4.96 1.92
N LYS A 63 -7.78 -5.11 2.96
CA LYS A 63 -8.21 -6.43 3.43
C LYS A 63 -8.96 -7.20 2.35
N GLU A 64 -9.93 -6.55 1.69
CA GLU A 64 -10.76 -7.21 0.69
C GLU A 64 -9.98 -7.64 -0.57
N TYR A 65 -9.16 -6.74 -1.12
CA TYR A 65 -8.58 -6.96 -2.45
C TYR A 65 -7.11 -7.39 -2.43
N ILE A 66 -6.39 -7.16 -1.33
CA ILE A 66 -4.98 -7.57 -1.19
C ILE A 66 -4.87 -8.79 -0.26
N MET A 67 -5.40 -8.70 0.97
CA MET A 67 -5.23 -9.73 1.99
C MET A 67 -5.97 -11.02 1.62
N LYS A 68 -7.28 -10.96 1.40
CA LYS A 68 -8.08 -12.14 1.04
C LYS A 68 -7.63 -12.77 -0.28
N LYS A 69 -7.14 -11.96 -1.22
CA LYS A 69 -6.66 -12.42 -2.53
C LYS A 69 -5.18 -12.82 -2.55
N LYS A 70 -4.47 -12.73 -1.42
CA LYS A 70 -3.04 -13.10 -1.28
C LYS A 70 -2.13 -12.49 -2.36
N LYS A 71 -2.36 -11.21 -2.70
CA LYS A 71 -1.63 -10.53 -3.80
C LYS A 71 -0.29 -9.92 -3.41
N VAL A 72 0.00 -9.87 -2.12
CA VAL A 72 1.17 -9.17 -1.57
C VAL A 72 1.92 -10.06 -0.60
N LYS A 73 3.25 -9.93 -0.56
CA LYS A 73 4.08 -10.59 0.46
C LYS A 73 4.49 -9.64 1.58
N TYR A 74 4.92 -8.44 1.23
CA TYR A 74 5.33 -7.40 2.17
C TYR A 74 4.45 -6.16 1.99
N LEU A 75 3.82 -5.72 3.09
CA LEU A 75 2.92 -4.58 3.10
C LEU A 75 3.45 -3.51 4.07
N ALA A 76 3.45 -2.26 3.62
CA ALA A 76 3.71 -1.10 4.48
C ALA A 76 2.70 -0.01 4.18
N ILE A 77 2.04 0.51 5.21
CA ILE A 77 1.06 1.59 5.08
C ILE A 77 1.38 2.66 6.09
N LEU A 78 1.57 3.88 5.60
CA LEU A 78 1.76 5.08 6.41
C LEU A 78 0.59 6.02 6.19
N GLU A 79 -0.23 6.20 7.22
CA GLU A 79 -1.33 7.15 7.21
C GLU A 79 -0.88 8.50 7.76
N LEU A 80 -1.25 9.58 7.08
CA LEU A 80 -0.91 10.95 7.43
C LEU A 80 -2.20 11.72 7.68
N PHE A 81 -2.45 12.06 8.93
CA PHE A 81 -3.61 12.84 9.34
C PHE A 81 -3.16 14.12 10.05
N HIS A 82 -3.43 15.27 9.44
CA HIS A 82 -2.89 16.58 9.85
C HIS A 82 -1.37 16.55 10.09
N ARG A 83 -0.93 16.69 11.35
CA ARG A 83 0.49 16.70 11.76
C ARG A 83 0.94 15.36 12.36
N LYS A 84 0.10 14.32 12.28
CA LYS A 84 0.37 12.99 12.81
C LYS A 84 0.58 12.01 11.67
N SER A 85 1.51 11.10 11.90
CA SER A 85 1.73 9.93 11.06
C SER A 85 1.48 8.68 11.89
N GLU A 86 0.71 7.75 11.37
CA GLU A 86 0.50 6.43 11.97
C GLU A 86 0.93 5.37 10.96
N ASP A 87 1.86 4.51 11.37
CA ASP A 87 2.32 3.39 10.58
C ASP A 87 1.53 2.14 10.98
N LEU A 88 1.01 1.40 10.00
CA LEU A 88 0.30 0.14 10.22
C LEU A 88 1.12 -0.85 11.06
N TYR A 89 2.44 -0.84 10.92
CA TYR A 89 3.36 -1.66 11.72
C TYR A 89 3.20 -1.43 13.23
N SER A 90 2.83 -0.22 13.64
CA SER A 90 2.63 0.14 15.06
C SER A 90 1.34 -0.45 15.63
N LEU A 91 0.38 -0.84 14.78
CA LEU A 91 -0.92 -1.38 15.16
C LEU A 91 -0.84 -2.91 15.30
N LYS A 92 -0.28 -3.38 16.42
CA LYS A 92 0.07 -4.80 16.65
C LYS A 92 -1.05 -5.80 16.34
N ASP A 93 -2.30 -5.48 16.67
CA ASP A 93 -3.43 -6.39 16.41
C ASP A 93 -3.73 -6.50 14.91
N ARG A 94 -3.65 -5.39 14.17
CA ARG A 94 -3.79 -5.38 12.72
C ARG A 94 -2.64 -6.12 12.04
N VAL A 95 -1.41 -5.93 12.52
CA VAL A 95 -0.23 -6.68 12.01
C VAL A 95 -0.43 -8.18 12.13
N LYS A 96 -0.90 -8.67 13.29
CA LYS A 96 -1.18 -10.10 13.50
C LYS A 96 -2.23 -10.62 12.51
N GLU A 97 -3.28 -9.85 12.23
CA GLU A 97 -4.33 -10.23 11.27
C GLU A 97 -3.77 -10.45 9.85
N PHE A 98 -2.87 -9.58 9.39
CA PHE A 98 -2.19 -9.74 8.09
C PHE A 98 -1.22 -10.94 8.10
N GLN A 99 -0.51 -11.17 9.22
CA GLN A 99 0.41 -12.31 9.35
C GLN A 99 -0.32 -13.67 9.22
N LEU A 100 -1.56 -13.77 9.72
CA LEU A 100 -2.40 -14.97 9.53
C LEU A 100 -2.73 -15.26 8.05
N HIS A 101 -2.52 -14.30 7.16
CA HIS A 101 -2.72 -14.42 5.72
C HIS A 101 -1.41 -14.48 4.93
N ASP A 102 -0.30 -14.82 5.60
CA ASP A 102 1.04 -14.87 5.01
C ASP A 102 1.57 -13.52 4.49
N ILE A 103 1.02 -12.41 5.01
CA ILE A 103 1.44 -11.04 4.66
C ILE A 103 2.27 -10.47 5.81
N GLN A 104 3.53 -10.15 5.51
CA GLN A 104 4.42 -9.51 6.47
C GLN A 104 4.24 -8.00 6.40
N VAL A 105 3.68 -7.42 7.46
CA VAL A 105 3.66 -5.96 7.63
C VAL A 105 5.04 -5.49 8.10
N LEU A 106 5.59 -4.49 7.43
CA LEU A 106 6.88 -3.88 7.74
C LEU A 106 6.71 -2.38 8.00
N TYR A 107 7.68 -1.80 8.71
CA TYR A 107 7.73 -0.36 8.90
C TYR A 107 7.95 0.35 7.56
N TYR A 108 7.21 1.43 7.31
CA TYR A 108 7.18 2.05 5.98
C TYR A 108 8.56 2.53 5.53
N TYR A 109 9.29 3.22 6.41
CA TYR A 109 10.59 3.79 6.06
C TYR A 109 11.70 2.74 5.91
N ASP A 110 11.53 1.52 6.43
CA ASP A 110 12.47 0.41 6.18
C ASP A 110 12.32 -0.17 4.76
N LEU A 111 11.16 0.03 4.13
CA LEU A 111 10.87 -0.44 2.78
C LEU A 111 10.96 0.64 1.70
N VAL A 112 10.94 1.92 2.08
CA VAL A 112 11.10 3.02 1.13
C VAL A 112 12.49 2.94 0.52
N ILE A 113 12.56 2.96 -0.80
CA ILE A 113 13.84 3.12 -1.50
C ILE A 113 14.10 4.63 -1.53
N ASP A 114 15.13 5.08 -0.80
CA ASP A 114 15.66 6.42 -1.01
C ASP A 114 16.43 6.43 -2.33
N ILE A 115 16.05 7.35 -3.22
CA ILE A 115 16.69 7.49 -4.53
C ILE A 115 18.17 7.87 -4.38
N TYR A 116 18.53 8.56 -3.30
CA TYR A 116 19.92 8.91 -3.02
C TYR A 116 20.75 7.68 -2.68
N ASP A 117 20.22 6.77 -1.86
CA ASP A 117 20.90 5.51 -1.52
C ASP A 117 21.02 4.62 -2.77
N PHE A 118 19.97 4.54 -3.58
CA PHE A 118 20.00 3.78 -4.83
C PHE A 118 21.04 4.30 -5.83
N ILE A 119 21.12 5.63 -6.03
CA ILE A 119 22.11 6.23 -6.93
C ILE A 119 23.53 5.99 -6.40
N LYS A 120 23.74 6.13 -5.08
CA LYS A 120 25.05 5.91 -4.45
C LYS A 120 25.57 4.48 -4.58
N GLU A 121 24.68 3.48 -4.64
CA GLU A 121 25.08 2.08 -4.85
C GLU A 121 25.42 1.76 -6.32
N THR A 122 25.07 2.65 -7.25
CA THR A 122 25.23 2.42 -8.70
C THR A 122 26.50 3.07 -9.28
N TYR A 123 27.13 3.99 -8.56
CA TYR A 123 28.38 4.68 -8.93
C TYR A 123 29.49 4.38 -7.92
#